data_AF-A0A8X8VY10-F1
#
_entry.id   AF-A0A8X8VY10-F1
#
_cell.length_a   1.000
_cell.length_b   1.000
_cell.length_c   1.000
_cell.angle_alpha   90.00
_cell.angle_beta   90.00
_cell.angle_gamma   90.00
#
_symmetry.space_group_name_H-M   'P 1'
#
loop_
_entity.id
_entity.type
_entity.pdbx_description
1 polymer ?
#
loop_
_entity_poly.entity_id
_entity_poly.type
_entity_poly.pdbx_seq_one_letter_code
_entity_poly.pdbx_strand_id
1 'polypeptide(L)'
;MCGVTSEGETAKSKKVVCDPSYLPNKVKKVGKVARAIAIMSHPIPSTNDSNSAQVILPQKQLGRKSDMYLFCCSYSHNVAPKGKYIAFVSTEAETDNPQSELKPGTDLLGGVDEIFFETYDRFEPVNKPSLDNCFITTSYDATTHFESTVDDVQNMYTLITGKVLDLNVDLSAASAAEE
;
A
#
# COMPACT_ATOMS: atom_id res chain seq x y z
N MET A 1 12.50 -23.18 15.22
CA MET A 1 11.05 -23.36 15.46
C MET A 1 10.54 -22.09 16.10
N CYS A 2 9.49 -21.50 15.56
CA CYS A 2 8.87 -20.26 16.04
C CYS A 2 7.39 -20.52 16.37
N GLY A 3 6.67 -19.51 16.86
CA GLY A 3 5.24 -19.63 17.15
C GLY A 3 4.61 -18.31 17.55
N VAL A 4 3.28 -18.29 17.59
CA VAL A 4 2.48 -17.15 18.02
C VAL A 4 1.65 -17.59 19.22
N THR A 5 1.66 -16.77 20.27
CA THR A 5 0.82 -16.97 21.46
C THR A 5 -0.31 -15.96 21.45
N SER A 6 -1.55 -16.43 21.55
CA SER A 6 -2.75 -15.59 21.64
C SER A 6 -3.68 -16.18 22.70
N GLU A 7 -4.20 -15.34 23.59
CA GLU A 7 -5.15 -15.75 24.65
C GLU A 7 -4.68 -16.94 25.51
N GLY A 8 -3.36 -17.06 25.71
CA GLY A 8 -2.77 -18.13 26.53
C GLY A 8 -2.45 -19.42 25.76
N GLU A 9 -2.89 -19.54 24.50
CA GLU A 9 -2.59 -20.69 23.65
C GLU A 9 -1.45 -20.38 22.66
N THR A 10 -0.65 -21.39 22.31
CA THR A 10 0.51 -21.20 21.42
C THR A 10 0.46 -22.12 20.21
N ALA A 11 0.35 -21.52 19.03
CA ALA A 11 0.50 -22.20 17.75
C ALA A 11 1.98 -22.20 17.33
N LYS A 12 2.55 -23.39 17.12
CA LYS A 12 3.95 -23.56 16.70
C LYS A 12 4.05 -23.66 15.17
N SER A 13 5.09 -23.08 14.60
CA SER A 13 5.37 -23.13 13.17
C SER A 13 6.87 -23.21 12.87
N LYS A 14 7.19 -23.53 11.61
CA LYS A 14 8.58 -23.46 11.12
C LYS A 14 8.98 -22.05 10.71
N LYS A 15 8.01 -21.23 10.29
CA LYS A 15 8.17 -19.87 9.76
C LYS A 15 6.97 -19.01 10.18
N VAL A 16 7.18 -17.71 10.35
CA VAL A 16 6.13 -16.73 10.59
C VAL A 16 6.25 -15.63 9.53
N VAL A 17 5.13 -15.26 8.92
CA VAL A 17 5.00 -14.12 8.02
C VAL A 17 4.12 -13.08 8.70
N CYS A 18 4.53 -11.82 8.70
CA CYS A 18 3.74 -10.73 9.26
C CYS A 18 4.08 -9.38 8.62
N ASP A 19 3.27 -8.35 8.88
CA ASP A 19 3.64 -6.97 8.58
C ASP A 19 4.47 -6.35 9.73
N PRO A 20 5.04 -5.15 9.54
CA PRO A 20 5.87 -4.48 10.55
C PRO A 20 5.24 -4.29 11.93
N SER A 21 3.92 -4.18 12.03
CA SER A 21 3.22 -3.88 13.29
C SER A 21 3.34 -5.00 14.33
N TYR A 22 3.53 -6.25 13.89
CA TYR A 22 3.66 -7.41 14.77
C TYR A 22 5.05 -7.54 15.41
N LEU A 23 6.08 -6.96 14.78
CA LEU A 23 7.48 -7.08 15.22
C LEU A 23 8.20 -5.72 15.17
N PRO A 24 7.75 -4.73 15.96
CA PRO A 24 8.26 -3.35 15.89
C PRO A 24 9.75 -3.23 16.26
N ASN A 25 10.30 -4.20 16.99
CA ASN A 25 11.71 -4.28 17.35
C ASN A 25 12.60 -4.89 16.25
N LYS A 26 12.02 -5.35 15.14
CA LYS A 26 12.71 -5.98 14.01
C LYS A 26 12.59 -5.21 12.69
N VAL A 27 12.07 -3.99 12.77
CA VAL A 27 11.91 -3.10 11.63
C VAL A 27 12.55 -1.75 11.92
N LYS A 28 12.88 -1.01 10.86
CA LYS A 28 13.31 0.39 10.94
C LYS A 28 12.33 1.25 10.17
N LYS A 29 12.09 2.47 10.65
CA LYS A 29 11.39 3.50 9.88
C LYS A 29 12.28 3.96 8.73
N VAL A 30 11.74 4.00 7.51
CA VAL A 30 12.46 4.41 6.29
C VAL A 30 11.87 5.65 5.63
N GLY A 31 10.65 6.04 6.00
CA GLY A 31 9.99 7.22 5.46
C GLY A 31 8.62 7.44 6.08
N LYS A 32 7.86 8.33 5.46
CA LYS A 32 6.48 8.65 5.81
C LYS A 32 5.72 8.92 4.51
N VAL A 33 4.46 8.54 4.45
CA VAL A 33 3.56 8.88 3.34
C VAL A 33 2.53 9.86 3.84
N ALA A 34 2.28 10.92 3.06
CA ALA A 34 1.14 11.79 3.23
C ALA A 34 0.04 11.34 2.29
N ARG A 35 -1.20 11.24 2.80
CA ARG A 35 -2.38 10.89 2.01
C ARG A 35 -3.55 11.81 2.34
N ALA A 36 -4.27 12.22 1.31
CA ALA A 36 -5.59 12.82 1.43
C ALA A 36 -6.63 11.88 0.82
N ILE A 37 -7.75 11.69 1.51
CA ILE A 37 -8.90 10.93 1.04
C ILE A 37 -10.05 11.93 0.88
N ALA A 38 -10.49 12.17 -0.34
CA ALA A 38 -11.53 13.12 -0.67
C ALA A 38 -12.79 12.40 -1.13
N ILE A 39 -13.95 12.81 -0.59
CA ILE A 39 -15.27 12.41 -1.06
C ILE A 39 -15.83 13.53 -1.94
N MET A 40 -16.31 13.16 -3.12
CA MET A 40 -16.78 14.11 -4.13
C MET A 40 -18.13 13.67 -4.72
N SER A 41 -18.87 14.66 -5.27
CA SER A 41 -20.15 14.46 -5.94
C SER A 41 -20.08 14.55 -7.48
N HIS A 42 -18.88 14.53 -8.05
CA HIS A 42 -18.64 14.69 -9.49
C HIS A 42 -17.32 13.99 -9.90
N PRO A 43 -17.12 13.65 -11.19
CA PRO A 43 -15.84 13.15 -11.68
C PRO A 43 -14.76 14.24 -11.59
N ILE A 44 -13.50 13.83 -11.59
CA ILE A 44 -12.38 14.78 -11.57
C ILE A 44 -12.42 15.67 -12.83
N PRO A 45 -12.29 17.00 -12.71
CA PRO A 45 -12.20 17.90 -13.85
C PRO A 45 -11.17 17.45 -14.90
N SER A 46 -11.47 17.65 -16.18
CA SER A 46 -10.58 17.30 -17.31
C SER A 46 -10.27 15.81 -17.46
N THR A 47 -11.09 14.91 -16.89
CA THR A 47 -10.98 13.45 -17.09
C THR A 47 -12.05 12.85 -18.01
N ASN A 48 -12.74 13.70 -18.79
CA ASN A 48 -13.83 13.30 -19.70
C ASN A 48 -14.93 12.51 -18.97
N ASP A 49 -15.37 13.04 -17.82
CA ASP A 49 -16.39 12.45 -16.94
C ASP A 49 -16.13 10.98 -16.55
N SER A 50 -14.86 10.61 -16.39
CA SER A 50 -14.48 9.23 -16.07
C SER A 50 -14.93 8.82 -14.67
N ASN A 51 -15.41 7.58 -14.55
CA ASN A 51 -15.78 6.97 -13.27
C ASN A 51 -14.56 6.56 -12.41
N SER A 52 -13.37 6.54 -13.01
CA SER A 52 -12.11 6.31 -12.33
C SER A 52 -10.95 6.89 -13.12
N ALA A 53 -9.90 7.34 -12.44
CA ALA A 53 -8.73 7.91 -13.09
C ALA A 53 -7.48 7.67 -12.25
N GLN A 54 -6.34 7.59 -12.94
CA GLN A 54 -5.03 7.72 -12.33
C GLN A 54 -4.34 8.93 -12.95
N VAL A 55 -3.81 9.81 -12.11
CA VAL A 55 -3.04 10.98 -12.50
C VAL A 55 -1.73 10.93 -11.73
N ILE A 56 -0.62 11.09 -12.45
CA ILE A 56 0.71 11.17 -11.87
C ILE A 56 1.16 12.62 -12.03
N LEU A 57 1.60 13.23 -10.94
CA LEU A 57 2.22 14.55 -10.92
C LEU A 57 3.73 14.36 -10.69
N PRO A 58 4.55 14.40 -11.77
CA PRO A 58 5.97 14.11 -11.65
C PRO A 58 6.67 15.14 -10.77
N GLN A 59 7.55 14.68 -9.88
CA GLN A 59 8.23 15.49 -8.86
C GLN A 59 8.89 16.77 -9.42
N LYS A 60 9.46 16.70 -10.63
CA LYS A 60 10.12 17.84 -11.29
C LYS A 60 9.16 18.97 -11.65
N GLN A 61 7.89 18.67 -11.92
CA GLN A 61 6.86 19.68 -12.17
C GLN A 61 6.41 20.38 -10.89
N LEU A 62 6.64 19.73 -9.73
CA LEU A 62 6.25 20.22 -8.41
C LEU A 62 7.42 20.78 -7.60
N GLY A 63 8.66 20.69 -8.10
CA GLY A 63 9.86 21.03 -7.33
C GLY A 63 10.10 20.11 -6.12
N ARG A 64 9.60 18.87 -6.18
CA ARG A 64 9.69 17.84 -5.13
C ARG A 64 10.80 16.82 -5.42
N LYS A 65 11.08 15.97 -4.44
CA LYS A 65 11.96 14.78 -4.56
C LYS A 65 11.19 13.50 -4.85
N SER A 66 9.87 13.53 -4.67
CA SER A 66 8.98 12.39 -4.84
C SER A 66 7.79 12.78 -5.71
N ASP A 67 7.35 11.83 -6.54
CA ASP A 67 6.16 12.00 -7.37
C ASP A 67 4.92 11.98 -6.48
N MET A 68 3.89 12.70 -6.91
CA MET A 68 2.58 12.66 -6.27
C MET A 68 1.61 11.89 -7.16
N TYR A 69 0.82 11.05 -6.53
CA TYR A 69 -0.15 10.19 -7.18
C TYR A 69 -1.55 10.63 -6.79
N LEU A 70 -2.43 10.67 -7.77
CA LEU A 70 -3.84 10.86 -7.58
C LEU A 70 -4.56 9.66 -8.21
N PHE A 71 -5.29 8.92 -7.41
CA PHE A 71 -6.17 7.86 -7.87
C PHE A 71 -7.61 8.17 -7.49
N CYS A 72 -8.54 7.94 -8.40
CA CYS A 72 -9.96 8.11 -8.16
C CYS A 72 -10.73 6.90 -8.64
N CYS A 73 -11.69 6.48 -7.83
CA CYS A 73 -12.72 5.52 -8.16
C CYS A 73 -14.07 6.00 -7.62
N SER A 74 -15.15 5.39 -8.08
CA SER A 74 -16.50 5.85 -7.77
C SER A 74 -17.43 4.69 -7.45
N TYR A 75 -18.71 5.01 -7.30
CA TYR A 75 -19.79 4.04 -7.24
C TYR A 75 -19.75 2.94 -8.31
N SER A 76 -19.13 3.18 -9.48
CA SER A 76 -19.00 2.14 -10.52
C SER A 76 -18.14 0.95 -10.07
N HIS A 77 -17.31 1.14 -9.04
CA HIS A 77 -16.46 0.12 -8.43
C HIS A 77 -17.05 -0.39 -7.10
N ASN A 78 -18.29 -0.03 -6.77
CA ASN A 78 -18.98 -0.39 -5.52
C ASN A 78 -18.26 0.05 -4.22
N VAL A 79 -17.41 1.09 -4.30
CA VAL A 79 -16.69 1.64 -3.13
C VAL A 79 -17.39 2.86 -2.52
N ALA A 80 -18.41 3.41 -3.19
CA ALA A 80 -19.14 4.60 -2.78
C ALA A 80 -20.62 4.53 -3.20
N PRO A 81 -21.54 5.26 -2.55
CA PRO A 81 -22.93 5.37 -2.98
C PRO A 81 -23.06 5.97 -4.39
N LYS A 82 -24.14 5.66 -5.11
CA LYS A 82 -24.41 6.17 -6.46
C LYS A 82 -24.23 7.69 -6.54
N GLY A 83 -23.44 8.16 -7.51
CA GLY A 83 -23.12 9.57 -7.70
C GLY A 83 -21.95 10.09 -6.87
N LYS A 84 -21.35 9.26 -6.00
CA LYS A 84 -20.17 9.63 -5.20
C LYS A 84 -18.87 9.04 -5.76
N TYR A 85 -17.81 9.80 -5.55
CA TYR A 85 -16.43 9.51 -5.95
C TYR A 85 -15.54 9.57 -4.71
N ILE A 86 -14.52 8.71 -4.68
CA ILE A 86 -13.46 8.72 -3.69
C ILE A 86 -12.15 8.95 -4.44
N ALA A 87 -11.42 9.99 -4.06
CA ALA A 87 -10.11 10.29 -4.59
C ALA A 87 -9.06 10.20 -3.49
N PHE A 88 -7.92 9.61 -3.82
CA PHE A 88 -6.74 9.49 -2.99
C PHE A 88 -5.64 10.33 -3.61
N VAL A 89 -5.06 11.25 -2.84
CA VAL A 89 -3.86 11.99 -3.24
C VAL A 89 -2.75 11.58 -2.29
N SER A 90 -1.65 11.01 -2.80
CA SER A 90 -0.55 10.51 -1.97
C SER A 90 0.83 10.89 -2.51
N THR A 91 1.78 11.10 -1.59
CA THR A 91 3.20 11.33 -1.90
C THR A 91 4.04 10.87 -0.72
N GLU A 92 5.32 10.57 -0.96
CA GLU A 92 6.29 10.49 0.13
C GLU A 92 6.40 11.86 0.81
N ALA A 93 6.27 11.90 2.13
CA ALA A 93 6.21 13.13 2.89
C ALA A 93 7.61 13.75 3.00
N GLU A 94 7.73 15.01 2.58
CA GLU A 94 8.96 15.80 2.70
C GLU A 94 8.89 16.77 3.89
N THR A 95 7.71 16.92 4.50
CA THR A 95 7.41 17.75 5.68
C THR A 95 6.42 17.03 6.62
N ASP A 96 6.06 17.68 7.73
CA ASP A 96 5.01 17.19 8.64
C ASP A 96 3.64 17.84 8.38
N ASN A 97 3.48 18.61 7.29
CA ASN A 97 2.22 19.26 6.92
C ASN A 97 1.63 18.65 5.62
N PRO A 98 0.86 17.55 5.73
CA PRO A 98 0.30 16.86 4.57
C PRO A 98 -0.64 17.75 3.75
N GLN A 99 -1.36 18.68 4.39
CA GLN A 99 -2.31 19.56 3.70
C GLN A 99 -1.60 20.52 2.73
N SER A 100 -0.45 21.08 3.12
CA SER A 100 0.33 21.91 2.22
C SER A 100 1.00 21.11 1.11
N GLU A 101 1.50 19.92 1.43
CA GLU A 101 2.23 19.09 0.47
C GLU A 101 1.33 18.52 -0.62
N LEU A 102 0.12 18.09 -0.24
CA LEU A 102 -0.84 17.47 -1.16
C LEU A 102 -1.67 18.48 -1.93
N LYS A 103 -1.52 19.78 -1.62
CA LYS A 103 -2.28 20.87 -2.26
C LYS A 103 -2.27 20.81 -3.79
N PRO A 104 -1.12 20.59 -4.47
CA PRO A 104 -1.10 20.49 -5.93
C PRO A 104 -2.02 19.40 -6.50
N GLY A 105 -2.14 18.26 -5.82
CA GLY A 105 -3.04 17.18 -6.23
C GLY A 105 -4.49 17.44 -5.84
N THR A 106 -4.74 17.96 -4.64
CA THR A 106 -6.11 18.27 -4.19
C THR A 106 -6.75 19.39 -4.98
N ASP A 107 -5.96 20.36 -5.47
CA ASP A 107 -6.45 21.44 -6.33
C ASP A 107 -7.02 20.92 -7.67
N LEU A 108 -6.61 19.72 -8.11
CA LEU A 108 -7.15 19.08 -9.32
C LEU A 108 -8.55 18.49 -9.12
N LEU A 109 -9.00 18.30 -7.88
CA LEU A 109 -10.23 17.57 -7.56
C LEU A 109 -11.50 18.35 -7.87
N GLY A 110 -11.45 19.69 -7.94
CA GLY A 110 -12.64 20.54 -8.03
C GLY A 110 -13.36 20.67 -6.67
N GLY A 111 -14.69 20.57 -6.67
CA GLY A 111 -15.49 20.66 -5.44
C GLY A 111 -15.41 19.38 -4.61
N VAL A 112 -14.96 19.49 -3.37
CA VAL A 112 -14.84 18.36 -2.44
C VAL A 112 -15.91 18.47 -1.36
N ASP A 113 -16.64 17.39 -1.11
CA ASP A 113 -17.67 17.34 -0.06
C ASP A 113 -17.00 17.25 1.32
N GLU A 114 -15.99 16.38 1.45
CA GLU A 114 -15.23 16.14 2.67
C GLU A 114 -13.83 15.63 2.33
N ILE A 115 -12.81 16.01 3.11
CA ILE A 115 -11.43 15.58 2.90
C ILE A 115 -10.74 15.20 4.21
N PHE A 116 -10.11 14.03 4.23
CA PHE A 116 -9.39 13.50 5.37
C PHE A 116 -7.89 13.46 5.05
N PHE A 117 -7.08 14.13 5.86
CA PHE A 117 -5.63 14.08 5.74
C PHE A 117 -5.06 13.11 6.76
N GLU A 118 -4.21 12.20 6.30
CA GLU A 118 -3.48 11.26 7.16
C GLU A 118 -2.01 11.20 6.77
N THR A 119 -1.19 10.78 7.72
CA THR A 119 0.19 10.36 7.44
C THR A 119 0.44 9.02 8.11
N TYR A 120 1.24 8.18 7.49
CA TYR A 120 1.69 6.93 8.09
C TYR A 120 3.18 6.72 7.84
N ASP A 121 3.84 6.12 8.82
CA ASP A 121 5.25 5.79 8.75
C ASP A 121 5.46 4.53 7.91
N ARG A 122 6.53 4.53 7.12
CA ARG A 122 6.96 3.35 6.35
C ARG A 122 8.08 2.64 7.07
N PHE A 123 8.00 1.32 7.10
CA PHE A 123 8.96 0.45 7.75
C PHE A 123 9.49 -0.63 6.80
N GLU A 124 10.72 -1.05 7.06
CA GLU A 124 11.35 -2.19 6.39
C GLU A 124 11.99 -3.13 7.42
N PRO A 125 12.05 -4.45 7.15
CA PRO A 125 12.73 -5.41 8.01
C PRO A 125 14.22 -5.09 8.17
N VAL A 126 14.73 -5.29 9.38
CA VAL A 126 16.18 -5.30 9.69
C VAL A 126 16.65 -6.62 10.28
N ASN A 127 15.74 -7.58 10.47
CA ASN A 127 16.10 -8.91 10.95
C ASN A 127 16.77 -9.75 9.85
N LYS A 128 17.35 -10.88 10.27
CA LYS A 128 17.85 -11.92 9.37
C LYS A 128 16.89 -13.11 9.43
N PRO A 129 15.98 -13.29 8.45
CA PRO A 129 14.99 -14.37 8.48
C PRO A 129 15.59 -15.76 8.62
N SER A 130 16.84 -15.96 8.17
CA SER A 130 17.57 -17.22 8.33
C SER A 130 17.92 -17.57 9.79
N LEU A 131 17.94 -16.58 10.70
CA LEU A 131 18.26 -16.79 12.11
C LEU A 131 17.02 -16.96 12.98
N ASP A 132 15.92 -16.25 12.67
CA ASP A 132 14.73 -16.20 13.51
C ASP A 132 13.46 -16.80 12.86
N ASN A 133 13.52 -17.14 11.56
CA ASN A 133 12.40 -17.62 10.76
C ASN A 133 11.20 -16.66 10.72
N CYS A 134 11.43 -15.36 10.95
CA CYS A 134 10.44 -14.31 10.79
C CYS A 134 10.65 -13.60 9.45
N PHE A 135 9.61 -13.54 8.63
CA PHE A 135 9.59 -12.87 7.33
C PHE A 135 8.62 -11.70 7.43
N ILE A 136 9.14 -10.47 7.35
CA ILE A 136 8.35 -9.27 7.60
C ILE A 136 8.24 -8.50 6.28
N THR A 137 7.03 -8.09 5.89
CA THR A 137 6.82 -7.27 4.69
C THR A 137 7.33 -5.85 4.91
N THR A 138 7.50 -5.12 3.82
CA THR A 138 7.68 -3.67 3.84
C THR A 138 6.32 -2.97 3.99
N SER A 139 6.32 -1.72 4.46
CA SER A 139 5.12 -0.89 4.40
C SER A 139 4.84 -0.38 2.99
N TYR A 140 3.57 -0.35 2.59
CA TYR A 140 3.11 0.22 1.33
C TYR A 140 3.69 1.63 1.10
N ASP A 141 4.17 1.87 -0.11
CA ASP A 141 4.66 3.19 -0.52
C ASP A 141 3.50 4.13 -0.91
N ALA A 142 3.84 5.28 -1.48
CA ALA A 142 2.86 6.28 -1.88
C ALA A 142 2.24 6.02 -3.26
N THR A 143 2.71 5.01 -4.00
CA THR A 143 2.25 4.75 -5.36
C THR A 143 0.82 4.21 -5.36
N THR A 144 0.11 4.44 -6.47
CA THR A 144 -1.28 3.98 -6.66
C THR A 144 -1.39 2.73 -7.52
N HIS A 145 -0.26 2.02 -7.71
CA HIS A 145 -0.18 0.74 -8.38
C HIS A 145 0.61 -0.25 -7.52
N PHE A 146 0.61 -1.52 -7.89
CA PHE A 146 1.09 -2.61 -7.02
C PHE A 146 2.49 -3.13 -7.37
N GLU A 147 3.28 -2.42 -8.19
CA GLU A 147 4.56 -2.95 -8.67
C GLU A 147 5.52 -3.25 -7.52
N SER A 148 5.79 -2.28 -6.65
CA SER A 148 6.65 -2.47 -5.46
C SER A 148 6.10 -3.48 -4.47
N THR A 149 4.76 -3.56 -4.35
CA THR A 149 4.10 -4.56 -3.51
C THR A 149 4.33 -5.97 -4.05
N VAL A 150 4.20 -6.16 -5.37
CA VAL A 150 4.43 -7.44 -6.03
C VAL A 150 5.91 -7.84 -5.92
N ASP A 151 6.84 -6.89 -6.04
CA ASP A 151 8.26 -7.14 -5.83
C ASP A 151 8.55 -7.66 -4.41
N ASP A 152 7.93 -7.05 -3.38
CA ASP A 152 8.07 -7.50 -1.99
C ASP A 152 7.50 -8.91 -1.79
N VAL A 153 6.34 -9.21 -2.39
CA VAL A 153 5.73 -10.56 -2.37
C VAL A 153 6.64 -11.59 -3.03
N GLN A 154 7.22 -11.29 -4.20
CA GLN A 154 8.11 -12.21 -4.92
C GLN A 154 9.43 -12.44 -4.15
N ASN A 155 10.00 -11.38 -3.60
CA ASN A 155 11.18 -11.47 -2.75
C ASN A 155 10.90 -12.33 -1.51
N MET A 156 9.77 -12.09 -0.84
CA MET A 156 9.35 -12.86 0.33
C MET A 156 9.14 -14.34 0.00
N TYR A 157 8.47 -14.65 -1.12
CA TYR A 157 8.34 -16.02 -1.60
C TYR A 157 9.70 -16.69 -1.77
N THR A 158 10.64 -15.98 -2.38
CA THR A 158 12.01 -16.48 -2.61
C THR A 158 12.75 -16.74 -1.29
N LEU A 159 12.66 -15.82 -0.33
CA LEU A 159 13.26 -15.96 1.00
C LEU A 159 12.67 -17.14 1.78
N ILE A 160 11.36 -17.35 1.68
CA ILE A 160 10.64 -18.42 2.40
C ILE A 160 10.93 -19.78 1.78
N THR A 161 10.89 -19.89 0.45
CA THR A 161 10.90 -21.18 -0.26
C THR A 161 12.28 -21.58 -0.76
N GLY A 162 13.20 -20.62 -0.91
CA GLY A 162 14.49 -20.80 -1.57
C GLY A 162 14.39 -20.94 -3.09
N LYS A 163 13.23 -20.62 -3.69
CA LYS A 163 12.96 -20.73 -5.14
C LYS A 163 12.44 -19.42 -5.70
N VAL A 164 12.80 -19.13 -6.95
CA VAL A 164 12.15 -18.05 -7.71
C VAL A 164 10.69 -18.46 -8.01
N LEU A 165 9.77 -17.53 -7.88
CA LEU A 165 8.35 -17.77 -8.15
C LEU A 165 8.15 -18.08 -9.65
N ASP A 166 7.66 -19.29 -9.94
CA ASP A 166 7.25 -19.69 -11.29
C ASP A 166 5.72 -19.57 -11.41
N LEU A 167 5.27 -18.71 -12.31
CA LEU A 167 3.85 -18.45 -12.56
C LEU A 167 3.24 -19.42 -13.59
N ASN A 168 4.03 -20.33 -14.17
CA ASN A 168 3.58 -21.30 -15.16
C ASN A 168 3.23 -22.67 -14.55
N VAL A 169 3.27 -22.79 -13.23
CA VAL A 169 2.98 -24.05 -12.55
C VAL A 169 1.50 -24.38 -12.72
N ASP A 170 1.22 -25.61 -13.15
CA ASP A 170 -0.13 -26.16 -13.16
C ASP A 170 -0.61 -26.37 -11.72
N LEU A 171 -1.51 -25.50 -11.28
CA LEU A 171 -2.07 -25.49 -9.92
C LEU A 171 -3.17 -26.56 -9.72
N SER A 172 -3.53 -27.34 -10.74
CA SER A 172 -4.51 -28.42 -10.60
C SER A 172 -4.12 -29.45 -9.52
N ALA A 173 -2.82 -29.63 -9.28
CA ALA A 173 -2.30 -30.46 -8.19
C ALA A 173 -2.33 -29.78 -6.80
N ALA A 174 -2.38 -28.45 -6.71
CA ALA A 174 -2.43 -27.72 -5.44
C ALA A 174 -3.84 -27.69 -4.82
N SER A 175 -4.89 -27.89 -5.64
CA SER A 175 -6.28 -28.08 -5.19
C SER A 175 -6.58 -29.49 -4.71
N ALA A 176 -5.63 -30.44 -4.82
CA ALA A 176 -5.79 -31.85 -4.46
C ALA A 176 -5.13 -32.21 -3.12
N ALA A 177 -5.19 -31.31 -2.12
CA ALA A 177 -5.03 -31.73 -0.74
C ALA A 177 -6.33 -32.45 -0.34
N GLU A 178 -6.34 -33.77 -0.57
CA GLU A 178 -7.39 -34.72 -0.19
C GLU A 178 -7.73 -34.60 1.32
N GLU A 179 -9.03 -34.76 1.61
CA GLU A 179 -9.60 -34.94 2.96
C GLU A 179 -8.85 -35.97 3.83
#